data_AF-A0A661U6T1-F1
#
_entry.id   AF-A0A661U6T1-F1
#
_cell.length_a   1.000
_cell.length_b   1.000
_cell.length_c   1.000
_cell.angle_alpha   90.00
_cell.angle_beta   90.00
_cell.angle_gamma   90.00
#
_symmetry.space_group_name_H-M   'P 1'
#
loop_
_entity.id
_entity.type
_entity.pdbx_description
1 polymer ?
#
loop_
_entity_poly.entity_id
_entity_poly.type
_entity_poly.pdbx_seq_one_letter_code
_entity_poly.pdbx_strand_id
1 'polypeptide(L)'
;MTGLSAAVFHHSFGNVNLKRRSSHLNVAMVLALCSVVGSTIAVFIAVNIPRLWLKTYIGALVLAIGLVIIFTLRRRFKFSWKRVIGLGLFASFNKGISGGGYGPLVTGGQILAGMDSKPAVGITSLAEGLTCAVGLILYIIIKGSINWGLAIPIAMGAFISTMPSAWIVSKISTNWLKLFIGIATIILGSATLIKVYF
;
A
#
# COMPACT_ATOMS: atom_id res chain seq x y z
N MET A 1 11.65 3.19 -7.28
CA MET A 1 11.67 2.94 -8.74
C MET A 1 10.42 2.18 -9.20
N THR A 2 10.12 1.02 -8.61
CA THR A 2 9.00 0.14 -9.02
C THR A 2 7.61 0.72 -8.79
N GLY A 3 7.38 1.42 -7.66
CA GLY A 3 6.10 2.11 -7.43
C GLY A 3 5.85 3.25 -8.43
N LEU A 4 6.91 3.96 -8.86
CA LEU A 4 6.83 5.00 -9.89
C LEU A 4 6.56 4.40 -11.27
N SER A 5 7.25 3.32 -11.65
CA SER A 5 6.99 2.64 -12.93
C SER A 5 5.60 2.01 -12.96
N ALA A 6 5.16 1.38 -11.87
CA ALA A 6 3.80 0.87 -11.73
C ALA A 6 2.77 2.01 -11.88
N ALA A 7 2.99 3.17 -11.26
CA ALA A 7 2.11 4.33 -11.42
C ALA A 7 2.02 4.80 -12.88
N VAL A 8 3.14 4.83 -13.60
CA VAL A 8 3.17 5.15 -15.03
C VAL A 8 2.38 4.12 -15.83
N PHE A 9 2.59 2.81 -15.62
CA PHE A 9 1.85 1.77 -16.34
C PHE A 9 0.36 1.77 -16.00
N HIS A 10 -0.01 1.97 -14.73
CA HIS A 10 -1.41 2.14 -14.36
C HIS A 10 -2.04 3.38 -15.01
N HIS A 11 -1.26 4.45 -15.22
CA HIS A 11 -1.74 5.61 -15.97
C HIS A 11 -1.92 5.31 -17.45
N SER A 12 -0.91 4.70 -18.09
CA SER A 12 -0.94 4.34 -19.51
C SER A 12 -2.06 3.35 -19.86
N PHE A 13 -2.37 2.41 -18.96
CA PHE A 13 -3.47 1.45 -19.13
C PHE A 13 -4.84 1.97 -18.67
N GLY A 14 -4.94 3.25 -18.28
CA GLY A 14 -6.21 3.87 -17.89
C GLY A 14 -6.77 3.43 -16.53
N ASN A 15 -5.97 2.77 -15.69
CA ASN A 15 -6.37 2.39 -14.33
C ASN A 15 -6.46 3.62 -13.40
N VAL A 16 -5.64 4.64 -13.63
CA VAL A 16 -5.58 5.87 -12.83
C VAL A 16 -5.27 7.06 -13.72
N ASN A 17 -5.85 8.23 -13.43
CA ASN A 17 -5.50 9.47 -14.12
C ASN A 17 -4.49 10.27 -13.30
N LEU A 18 -3.23 10.33 -13.73
CA LEU A 18 -2.14 11.07 -13.06
C LEU A 18 -1.79 12.40 -13.74
N LYS A 19 -2.68 12.93 -14.60
CA LYS A 19 -2.49 14.26 -15.20
C LYS A 19 -2.42 15.35 -14.12
N ARG A 20 -1.71 16.44 -14.43
CA ARG A 20 -1.58 17.61 -13.55
C ARG A 20 -2.98 18.11 -13.14
N ARG A 21 -3.22 18.30 -11.84
CA ARG A 21 -4.52 18.61 -11.19
C ARG A 21 -5.57 17.49 -11.15
N SER A 22 -5.25 16.24 -11.44
CA SER A 22 -6.21 15.15 -11.23
C SER A 22 -6.49 14.90 -9.74
N SER A 23 -7.72 14.51 -9.40
CA SER A 23 -8.08 14.12 -8.03
C SER A 23 -7.22 12.95 -7.54
N HIS A 24 -6.92 11.98 -8.41
CA HIS A 24 -6.09 10.83 -8.05
C HIS A 24 -4.64 11.19 -7.73
N LEU A 25 -4.06 12.15 -8.45
CA LEU A 25 -2.71 12.65 -8.15
C LEU A 25 -2.68 13.36 -6.79
N ASN A 26 -3.70 14.19 -6.52
CA ASN A 26 -3.80 14.87 -5.22
C ASN A 26 -3.91 13.87 -4.06
N VAL A 27 -4.74 12.83 -4.21
CA VAL A 27 -4.84 11.75 -3.21
C VAL A 27 -3.49 11.04 -3.04
N ALA A 28 -2.79 10.70 -4.12
CA ALA A 28 -1.48 10.05 -4.05
C ALA A 28 -0.44 10.90 -3.30
N MET A 29 -0.41 12.20 -3.57
CA MET A 29 0.51 13.14 -2.90
C MET A 29 0.19 13.29 -1.41
N VAL A 30 -1.10 13.41 -1.05
CA VAL A 30 -1.52 13.46 0.36
C VAL A 30 -1.11 12.18 1.08
N LEU A 31 -1.34 11.01 0.49
CA LEU A 31 -0.95 9.73 1.07
C LEU A 31 0.57 9.57 1.20
N ALA A 32 1.35 10.06 0.22
CA ALA A 32 2.80 10.06 0.30
C ALA A 32 3.31 10.94 1.45
N LEU A 33 2.75 12.14 1.61
CA LEU A 33 3.10 13.05 2.72
C LEU A 33 2.71 12.46 4.08
N CYS A 34 1.49 11.94 4.22
CA CYS A 34 1.06 11.21 5.40
C CYS A 34 1.98 10.01 5.70
N SER A 35 2.54 9.39 4.66
CA SER A 35 3.46 8.25 4.79
C SER A 35 4.81 8.59 5.37
N VAL A 36 5.38 9.72 5.00
CA VAL A 36 6.62 10.18 5.63
C VAL A 36 6.40 10.46 7.11
N VAL A 37 5.36 11.21 7.47
CA VAL A 37 5.08 11.59 8.86
C VAL A 37 4.64 10.38 9.72
N GLY A 38 3.72 9.56 9.20
CA GLY A 38 3.21 8.39 9.92
C GLY A 38 4.30 7.35 10.15
N SER A 39 5.21 7.16 9.19
CA SER A 39 6.30 6.20 9.32
C SER A 39 7.36 6.65 10.32
N THR A 40 7.66 7.94 10.44
CA THR A 40 8.65 8.42 11.42
C THR A 40 8.16 8.22 12.85
N ILE A 41 6.90 8.60 13.14
CA ILE A 41 6.27 8.39 14.45
C ILE A 41 6.23 6.89 14.81
N ALA A 42 5.89 6.05 13.83
CA ALA A 42 5.80 4.61 13.98
C ALA A 42 7.13 3.95 14.41
N VAL A 43 8.27 4.40 13.87
CA VAL A 43 9.59 3.84 14.23
C VAL A 43 9.88 4.05 15.73
N PHE A 44 9.59 5.22 16.29
CA PHE A 44 9.83 5.48 17.72
C PHE A 44 8.97 4.60 18.64
N ILE A 45 7.74 4.29 18.22
CA ILE A 45 6.82 3.43 18.99
C ILE A 45 7.19 1.95 18.83
N ALA A 46 7.55 1.51 17.62
CA ALA A 46 7.88 0.12 17.31
C ALA A 46 9.03 -0.43 18.16
N VAL A 47 10.01 0.42 18.51
CA VAL A 47 11.21 0.03 19.27
C VAL A 47 10.88 -0.41 20.70
N ASN A 48 9.73 0.00 21.25
CA ASN A 48 9.34 -0.29 22.63
C ASN A 48 8.35 -1.46 22.77
N ILE A 49 7.91 -2.07 21.66
CA ILE A 49 6.87 -3.12 21.69
C ILE A 49 7.49 -4.49 21.41
N PRO A 50 7.18 -5.54 22.21
CA PRO A 50 7.67 -6.88 21.93
C PRO A 50 7.20 -7.38 20.56
N ARG A 51 8.10 -8.03 19.82
CA ARG A 51 7.86 -8.49 18.43
C ARG A 51 6.63 -9.39 18.29
N LEU A 52 6.28 -10.15 19.32
CA LEU A 52 5.09 -11.02 19.35
C LEU A 52 3.80 -10.19 19.18
N TRP A 53 3.57 -9.24 20.08
CA TRP A 53 2.39 -8.36 20.07
C TRP A 53 2.26 -7.57 18.78
N LEU A 54 3.40 -7.07 18.28
CA LEU A 54 3.46 -6.30 17.05
C LEU A 54 3.03 -7.15 15.84
N LYS A 55 3.56 -8.38 15.71
CA LYS A 55 3.18 -9.29 14.62
C LYS A 55 1.72 -9.77 14.73
N THR A 56 1.24 -10.07 15.94
CA THR A 56 -0.17 -10.41 16.17
C THR A 56 -1.08 -9.27 15.72
N TYR A 57 -0.77 -8.03 16.12
CA TYR A 57 -1.52 -6.84 15.72
C TYR A 57 -1.58 -6.69 14.20
N ILE A 58 -0.45 -6.83 13.50
CA ILE A 58 -0.40 -6.73 12.03
C ILE A 58 -1.26 -7.81 11.38
N GLY A 59 -1.11 -9.06 11.81
CA GLY A 59 -1.88 -10.18 11.25
C GLY A 59 -3.38 -9.99 11.43
N ALA A 60 -3.81 -9.60 12.63
CA ALA A 60 -5.21 -9.31 12.94
C ALA A 60 -5.75 -8.12 12.13
N LEU A 61 -4.97 -7.05 11.99
CA LEU A 61 -5.35 -5.88 11.22
C LEU A 61 -5.52 -6.19 9.74
N VAL A 62 -4.54 -6.86 9.14
CA VAL A 62 -4.58 -7.27 7.72
C VAL A 62 -5.77 -8.19 7.48
N LEU A 63 -6.00 -9.18 8.36
CA LEU A 63 -7.15 -10.07 8.28
C LEU A 63 -8.48 -9.30 8.34
N ALA A 64 -8.62 -8.37 9.28
CA ALA A 64 -9.81 -7.54 9.42
C ALA A 64 -10.08 -6.70 8.17
N ILE A 65 -9.05 -6.10 7.56
CA ILE A 65 -9.18 -5.33 6.32
C ILE A 65 -9.66 -6.23 5.18
N GLY A 66 -9.08 -7.43 5.06
CA GLY A 66 -9.51 -8.41 4.06
C GLY A 66 -11.00 -8.77 4.20
N LEU A 67 -11.45 -9.05 5.42
CA LEU A 67 -12.86 -9.30 5.72
C LEU A 67 -13.74 -8.10 5.36
N VAL A 68 -13.35 -6.90 5.76
CA VAL A 68 -14.09 -5.67 5.47
C VAL A 68 -14.21 -5.43 3.95
N ILE A 69 -13.15 -5.65 3.17
CA ILE A 69 -13.20 -5.53 1.69
C ILE A 69 -14.24 -6.50 1.11
N ILE A 70 -14.26 -7.75 1.58
CA ILE A 70 -15.23 -8.76 1.14
C ILE A 70 -16.67 -8.35 1.52
N PHE A 71 -16.92 -7.97 2.77
CA PHE A 71 -18.26 -7.56 3.20
C PHE A 71 -18.76 -6.29 2.50
N THR A 72 -17.84 -5.45 2.02
CA THR A 72 -18.17 -4.20 1.32
C THR A 72 -18.10 -4.29 -0.20
N LEU A 73 -17.94 -5.50 -0.77
CA LEU A 73 -17.88 -5.74 -2.22
C LEU A 73 -19.00 -5.03 -3.01
N ARG A 74 -20.23 -5.09 -2.50
CA ARG A 74 -21.43 -4.54 -3.14
C ARG A 74 -21.79 -3.12 -2.67
N ARG A 75 -21.07 -2.57 -1.69
CA ARG A 75 -21.34 -1.24 -1.14
C ARG A 75 -20.58 -0.17 -1.93
N ARG A 76 -21.26 0.93 -2.26
CA ARG A 76 -20.64 2.14 -2.79
C ARG A 76 -20.62 3.19 -1.69
N PHE A 77 -19.42 3.62 -1.30
CA PHE A 77 -19.26 4.69 -0.32
C PHE A 77 -19.12 6.03 -1.05
N LYS A 78 -19.68 7.10 -0.46
CA LYS A 78 -19.43 8.45 -0.93
C LYS A 78 -17.98 8.85 -0.60
N PHE A 79 -17.32 9.49 -1.56
CA PHE A 79 -15.94 9.96 -1.41
C PHE A 79 -15.79 10.93 -0.23
N SER A 80 -14.76 10.74 0.60
CA SER A 80 -14.48 11.63 1.73
C SER A 80 -12.98 11.84 1.95
N TRP A 81 -12.54 13.09 1.79
CA TRP A 81 -11.15 13.50 2.07
C TRP A 81 -10.71 13.22 3.51
N LYS A 82 -11.59 13.44 4.49
CA LYS A 82 -11.29 13.16 5.90
C LYS A 82 -10.97 11.68 6.13
N ARG A 83 -11.71 10.77 5.46
CA ARG A 83 -11.45 9.33 5.54
C ARG A 83 -10.15 8.96 4.84
N VAL A 84 -9.86 9.54 3.67
CA VAL A 84 -8.59 9.32 2.97
C VAL A 84 -7.40 9.73 3.82
N ILE A 85 -7.44 10.91 4.45
CA ILE A 85 -6.34 11.41 5.29
C ILE A 85 -6.20 10.54 6.55
N GLY A 86 -7.30 10.24 7.25
CA GLY A 86 -7.26 9.43 8.46
C GLY A 86 -6.77 8.00 8.20
N LEU A 87 -7.27 7.36 7.14
CA LEU A 87 -6.82 6.03 6.74
C LEU A 87 -5.39 6.06 6.20
N GLY A 88 -5.00 7.13 5.50
CA GLY A 88 -3.64 7.37 5.07
C GLY A 88 -2.67 7.39 6.23
N LEU A 89 -2.87 8.27 7.22
CA LEU A 89 -2.04 8.33 8.43
C LEU A 89 -1.99 6.99 9.18
N PHE A 90 -3.13 6.31 9.33
CA PHE A 90 -3.18 5.00 9.97
C PHE A 90 -2.41 3.93 9.18
N ALA A 91 -2.53 3.94 7.85
CA ALA A 91 -1.78 3.06 6.96
C ALA A 91 -0.27 3.28 7.05
N SER A 92 0.12 4.55 7.03
CA SER A 92 1.49 5.03 7.10
C SER A 92 2.15 4.66 8.42
N PHE A 93 1.40 4.84 9.52
CA PHE A 93 1.80 4.37 10.84
C PHE A 93 2.02 2.85 10.86
N ASN A 94 1.05 2.10 10.31
CA ASN A 94 1.19 0.66 10.19
C ASN A 94 2.40 0.25 9.33
N LYS A 95 2.72 0.97 8.25
CA LYS A 95 3.91 0.72 7.42
C LYS A 95 5.19 0.87 8.23
N GLY A 96 5.32 1.93 9.03
CA GLY A 96 6.53 2.17 9.81
C GLY A 96 6.77 1.12 10.91
N ILE A 97 5.70 0.59 11.51
CA ILE A 97 5.79 -0.47 12.55
C ILE A 97 6.00 -1.85 11.92
N SER A 98 5.25 -2.16 10.87
CA SER A 98 5.16 -3.51 10.30
C SER A 98 6.20 -3.81 9.22
N GLY A 99 6.62 -2.78 8.48
CA GLY A 99 7.27 -2.96 7.19
C GLY A 99 6.36 -3.53 6.09
N GLY A 100 5.16 -4.04 6.42
CA GLY A 100 4.21 -4.68 5.49
C GLY A 100 2.74 -4.35 5.75
N GLY A 101 1.83 -4.81 4.88
CA GLY A 101 0.38 -4.58 5.00
C GLY A 101 -0.11 -3.19 4.56
N TYR A 102 0.80 -2.27 4.23
CA TYR A 102 0.47 -0.93 3.72
C TYR A 102 -0.40 -0.98 2.46
N GLY A 103 -0.04 -1.82 1.48
CA GLY A 103 -0.75 -1.90 0.19
C GLY A 103 -2.25 -2.22 0.35
N PRO A 104 -2.63 -3.33 1.00
CA PRO A 104 -4.03 -3.66 1.26
C PRO A 104 -4.75 -2.63 2.13
N LEU A 105 -4.07 -2.04 3.11
CA LEU A 105 -4.69 -1.08 4.03
C LEU A 105 -4.96 0.27 3.35
N VAL A 106 -4.02 0.78 2.54
CA VAL A 106 -4.25 1.99 1.74
C VAL A 106 -5.26 1.74 0.63
N THR A 107 -5.13 0.64 -0.10
CA THR A 107 -6.03 0.33 -1.22
C THR A 107 -7.45 0.07 -0.70
N GLY A 108 -7.59 -0.78 0.32
CA GLY A 108 -8.86 -1.07 0.99
C GLY A 108 -9.42 0.17 1.67
N GLY A 109 -8.58 0.95 2.35
CA GLY A 109 -8.96 2.20 2.96
C GLY A 109 -9.49 3.22 1.93
N GLN A 110 -8.86 3.35 0.77
CA GLN A 110 -9.36 4.19 -0.32
C GLN A 110 -10.70 3.69 -0.86
N ILE A 111 -10.88 2.38 -1.00
CA ILE A 111 -12.17 1.79 -1.41
C ILE A 111 -13.27 2.12 -0.39
N LEU A 112 -12.97 2.01 0.91
CA LEU A 112 -13.89 2.37 2.00
C LEU A 112 -14.11 3.89 2.09
N ALA A 113 -13.13 4.68 1.67
CA ALA A 113 -13.23 6.13 1.55
C ALA A 113 -14.02 6.56 0.32
N GLY A 114 -14.51 5.63 -0.52
CA GLY A 114 -15.36 5.89 -1.68
C GLY A 114 -14.62 6.02 -3.02
N MET A 115 -13.38 5.55 -3.12
CA MET A 115 -12.66 5.46 -4.39
C MET A 115 -12.95 4.14 -5.12
N ASP A 116 -12.92 4.19 -6.46
CA ASP A 116 -12.96 2.99 -7.28
C ASP A 116 -11.68 2.17 -7.12
N SER A 117 -11.79 0.85 -7.20
CA SER A 117 -10.68 -0.07 -6.90
C SER A 117 -9.50 0.06 -7.86
N LYS A 118 -9.76 0.28 -9.15
CA LYS A 118 -8.69 0.40 -10.15
C LYS A 118 -7.81 1.64 -9.91
N PRO A 119 -8.40 2.86 -9.75
CA PRO A 119 -7.63 4.01 -9.32
C PRO A 119 -6.96 3.81 -7.97
N ALA A 120 -7.62 3.14 -7.02
CA ALA A 120 -7.06 2.95 -5.68
C ALA A 120 -5.74 2.18 -5.69
N VAL A 121 -5.63 1.13 -6.51
CA VAL A 121 -4.37 0.39 -6.70
C VAL A 121 -3.30 1.30 -7.31
N GLY A 122 -3.61 2.04 -8.37
CA GLY A 122 -2.65 2.93 -9.04
C GLY A 122 -2.15 4.07 -8.15
N ILE A 123 -3.05 4.71 -7.39
CA ILE A 123 -2.72 5.76 -6.40
C ILE A 123 -1.80 5.19 -5.32
N THR A 124 -2.12 4.00 -4.81
CA THR A 124 -1.32 3.34 -3.76
C THR A 124 0.08 3.05 -4.25
N SER A 125 0.23 2.53 -5.48
CA SER A 125 1.53 2.28 -6.11
C SER A 125 2.37 3.56 -6.24
N LEU A 126 1.76 4.68 -6.63
CA LEU A 126 2.44 5.97 -6.71
C LEU A 126 2.88 6.47 -5.33
N ALA A 127 1.96 6.46 -4.36
CA ALA A 127 2.24 6.90 -3.00
C ALA A 127 3.34 6.05 -2.35
N GLU A 128 3.32 4.74 -2.54
CA GLU A 128 4.36 3.83 -2.09
C GLU A 128 5.69 4.08 -2.80
N GLY A 129 5.68 4.31 -4.11
CA GLY A 129 6.86 4.65 -4.89
C GLY A 129 7.57 5.90 -4.38
N LEU A 130 6.81 6.95 -4.06
CA LEU A 130 7.33 8.21 -3.49
C LEU A 130 7.83 8.00 -2.06
N THR A 131 7.07 7.32 -1.22
CA THR A 131 7.46 7.05 0.17
C THR A 131 8.74 6.23 0.24
N CYS A 132 8.86 5.18 -0.58
CA CYS A 132 10.06 4.35 -0.65
C CYS A 132 11.26 5.13 -1.22
N ALA A 133 11.06 6.07 -2.14
CA ALA A 133 12.14 6.94 -2.62
C ALA A 133 12.68 7.83 -1.50
N VAL A 134 11.79 8.46 -0.71
CA VAL A 134 12.18 9.24 0.47
C VAL A 134 12.92 8.37 1.50
N GLY A 135 12.38 7.19 1.81
CA GLY A 135 13.00 6.24 2.73
C GLY A 135 14.39 5.78 2.28
N LEU A 136 14.58 5.54 0.98
CA LEU A 136 15.88 5.17 0.41
C LEU A 136 16.90 6.32 0.53
N ILE A 137 16.49 7.56 0.22
CA ILE A 137 17.37 8.74 0.36
C ILE A 137 17.83 8.89 1.82
N LEU A 138 16.90 8.82 2.77
CA LEU A 138 17.22 8.89 4.20
C LEU A 138 18.15 7.75 4.63
N TYR A 139 17.91 6.53 4.15
CA TYR A 139 18.77 5.38 4.45
C TYR A 139 20.22 5.60 3.95
N ILE A 140 20.39 6.08 2.72
CA ILE A 140 21.72 6.38 2.15
C ILE A 140 22.44 7.44 2.98
N ILE A 141 21.74 8.52 3.36
CA ILE A 141 22.32 9.61 4.17
C ILE A 141 22.81 9.08 5.53
N ILE A 142 22.06 8.20 6.18
CA ILE A 142 22.37 7.71 7.54
C ILE A 142 23.41 6.59 7.53
N LYS A 143 23.25 5.58 6.65
CA LYS A 143 24.06 4.35 6.67
C LYS A 143 25.19 4.31 5.65
N GLY A 144 25.15 5.16 4.62
CA GLY A 144 26.22 5.34 3.63
C GLY A 144 26.49 4.17 2.68
N SER A 145 25.89 2.98 2.89
CA SER A 145 26.16 1.81 2.05
C SER A 145 24.89 1.06 1.62
N ILE A 146 24.85 0.72 0.33
CA ILE A 146 23.84 -0.15 -0.28
C ILE A 146 24.54 -1.45 -0.67
N ASN A 147 23.96 -2.59 -0.29
CA ASN A 147 24.39 -3.87 -0.83
C ASN A 147 23.83 -4.05 -2.24
N TRP A 148 24.63 -3.70 -3.25
CA TRP A 148 24.25 -3.79 -4.66
C TRP A 148 23.96 -5.22 -5.12
N GLY A 149 24.56 -6.23 -4.47
CA GLY A 149 24.30 -7.65 -4.75
C GLY A 149 22.86 -8.08 -4.44
N LEU A 150 22.19 -7.42 -3.48
CA LEU A 150 20.77 -7.64 -3.18
C LEU A 150 19.87 -6.61 -3.87
N ALA A 151 20.33 -5.35 -3.96
CA ALA A 151 19.51 -4.27 -4.49
C ALA A 151 19.17 -4.50 -5.98
N ILE A 152 20.14 -4.92 -6.80
CA ILE A 152 19.95 -5.09 -8.25
C ILE A 152 18.94 -6.22 -8.56
N PRO A 153 19.09 -7.46 -8.04
CA PRO A 153 18.14 -8.53 -8.32
C PRO A 153 16.71 -8.20 -7.87
N ILE A 154 16.55 -7.60 -6.69
CA ILE A 154 15.23 -7.21 -6.16
C ILE A 154 14.61 -6.10 -7.02
N ALA A 155 15.40 -5.10 -7.42
CA ALA A 155 14.91 -4.01 -8.26
C ALA A 155 14.50 -4.49 -9.65
N MET A 156 15.28 -5.36 -10.30
CA MET A 156 14.96 -5.92 -11.61
C MET A 156 13.71 -6.80 -11.56
N GLY A 157 13.64 -7.74 -10.61
CA GLY A 157 12.49 -8.64 -10.47
C GLY A 157 11.20 -7.84 -10.22
N ALA A 158 11.26 -6.84 -9.35
CA ALA A 158 10.13 -5.97 -9.11
C ALA A 158 9.77 -5.12 -10.34
N PHE A 159 10.76 -4.58 -11.08
CA PHE A 159 10.50 -3.75 -12.26
C PHE A 159 9.81 -4.55 -13.38
N ILE A 160 10.33 -5.74 -13.69
CA ILE A 160 9.76 -6.64 -14.70
C ILE A 160 8.33 -7.06 -14.33
N SER A 161 8.07 -7.31 -13.04
CA SER A 161 6.73 -7.67 -12.54
C SER A 161 5.70 -6.53 -12.66
N THR A 162 6.14 -5.26 -12.63
CA THR A 162 5.21 -4.11 -12.60
C THR A 162 4.35 -3.99 -13.86
N MET A 163 4.91 -4.24 -15.05
CA MET A 163 4.19 -4.05 -16.32
C MET A 163 3.08 -5.10 -16.53
N PRO A 164 3.31 -6.42 -16.41
CA PRO A 164 2.25 -7.42 -16.49
C PRO A 164 1.17 -7.20 -15.43
N SER A 165 1.57 -6.84 -14.20
CA SER A 165 0.64 -6.61 -13.09
C SER A 165 -0.33 -5.46 -13.41
N ALA A 166 0.17 -4.32 -13.88
CA ALA A 166 -0.66 -3.17 -14.24
C ALA A 166 -1.59 -3.48 -15.42
N TRP A 167 -1.12 -4.25 -16.40
CA TRP A 167 -1.92 -4.69 -17.54
C TRP A 167 -3.08 -5.60 -17.12
N ILE A 168 -2.81 -6.61 -16.29
CA ILE A 168 -3.84 -7.53 -15.76
C ILE A 168 -4.92 -6.75 -15.00
N VAL A 169 -4.52 -5.82 -14.12
CA VAL A 169 -5.46 -4.97 -13.36
C VAL A 169 -6.37 -4.15 -14.28
N SER A 170 -5.88 -3.74 -15.47
CA SER A 170 -6.69 -2.99 -16.42
C SER A 170 -7.81 -3.82 -17.06
N LYS A 171 -7.56 -5.12 -17.27
CA LYS A 171 -8.53 -6.05 -17.88
C LYS A 171 -9.56 -6.60 -16.90
N ILE A 172 -9.23 -6.70 -15.61
CA ILE A 172 -10.13 -7.25 -14.60
C ILE A 172 -11.24 -6.24 -14.25
N SER A 173 -12.47 -6.71 -14.03
CA SER A 173 -13.57 -5.83 -13.56
C SER A 173 -13.34 -5.37 -12.10
N THR A 174 -13.87 -4.20 -11.74
CA THR A 174 -13.72 -3.63 -10.39
C THR A 174 -14.14 -4.58 -9.26
N ASN A 175 -15.22 -5.35 -9.45
CA ASN A 175 -15.73 -6.29 -8.44
C ASN A 175 -14.82 -7.50 -8.27
N TRP A 176 -14.37 -8.09 -9.38
CA TRP A 176 -13.41 -9.19 -9.36
C TRP A 176 -12.08 -8.76 -8.73
N LEU A 177 -11.60 -7.54 -9.05
CA LEU A 177 -10.40 -6.99 -8.45
C LEU A 177 -10.54 -6.83 -6.93
N LYS A 178 -11.67 -6.30 -6.44
CA LYS A 178 -11.95 -6.22 -4.98
C LYS A 178 -11.95 -7.60 -4.33
N LEU A 179 -12.57 -8.59 -4.98
CA LEU A 179 -12.65 -9.96 -4.48
C LEU A 179 -11.25 -10.56 -4.34
N PHE A 180 -10.42 -10.46 -5.38
CA PHE A 180 -9.04 -10.93 -5.35
C PHE A 180 -8.20 -10.24 -4.27
N ILE A 181 -8.29 -8.91 -4.16
CA ILE A 181 -7.60 -8.16 -3.10
C ILE A 181 -8.06 -8.64 -1.72
N GLY A 182 -9.38 -8.77 -1.51
CA GLY A 182 -9.94 -9.23 -0.24
C GLY A 182 -9.46 -10.63 0.15
N ILE A 183 -9.55 -11.60 -0.75
CA ILE A 183 -9.10 -12.99 -0.53
C ILE A 183 -7.59 -13.02 -0.25
N ALA A 184 -6.78 -12.38 -1.09
CA ALA A 184 -5.33 -12.35 -0.91
C ALA A 184 -4.95 -11.72 0.44
N THR A 185 -5.65 -10.67 0.86
CA THR A 185 -5.42 -10.00 2.15
C THR A 185 -5.82 -10.88 3.33
N ILE A 186 -6.95 -11.60 3.25
CA ILE A 186 -7.36 -12.59 4.27
C ILE A 186 -6.29 -13.66 4.41
N ILE A 187 -5.83 -14.24 3.29
CA ILE A 187 -4.77 -15.27 3.30
C ILE A 187 -3.50 -14.72 3.96
N LEU A 188 -3.07 -13.50 3.60
CA LEU A 188 -1.87 -12.88 4.14
C LEU A 188 -1.97 -12.63 5.65
N GLY A 189 -3.14 -12.15 6.11
CA GLY A 189 -3.43 -11.92 7.52
C GLY A 189 -3.43 -13.23 8.33
N SER A 190 -4.15 -14.24 7.85
CA SER A 190 -4.19 -15.57 8.47
C SER A 190 -2.81 -16.22 8.51
N ALA A 191 -2.05 -16.20 7.42
CA ALA A 191 -0.70 -16.76 7.36
C ALA A 191 0.25 -16.06 8.34
N THR A 192 0.11 -14.74 8.50
CA THR A 192 0.90 -13.98 9.47
C THR A 192 0.57 -14.40 10.90
N LEU A 193 -0.70 -14.58 11.24
CA LEU A 193 -1.13 -15.04 12.56
C LEU A 193 -0.68 -16.48 12.84
N ILE A 194 -0.84 -17.39 11.88
CA ILE A 194 -0.40 -18.79 12.03
C ILE A 194 1.09 -18.83 12.34
N LYS A 195 1.93 -18.13 11.56
CA LYS A 195 3.39 -18.08 11.76
C LYS A 195 3.84 -17.45 13.09
N VAL A 196 2.94 -16.77 13.79
CA VAL A 196 3.23 -16.16 15.09
C VAL A 196 2.96 -17.13 16.24
N TYR A 197 1.95 -17.99 16.10
CA TYR A 197 1.49 -18.89 17.15
C TYR A 197 1.86 -20.37 16.93
N PHE A 198 2.27 -20.74 15.73
CA PHE A 198 2.72 -22.07 15.30
C PHE A 198 4.02 -21.95 14.52
#